data_AF-A0A499VJK7-F1
#
_entry.id   AF-A0A499VJK7-F1
#
_cell.length_a   1.000
_cell.length_b   1.000
_cell.length_c   1.000
_cell.angle_alpha   90.00
_cell.angle_beta   90.00
_cell.angle_gamma   90.00
#
_symmetry.space_group_name_H-M   'P 1'
#
loop_
_entity.id
_entity.type
_entity.pdbx_description
1 polymer ?
#
loop_
_entity_poly.entity_id
_entity_poly.type
_entity_poly.pdbx_seq_one_letter_code
_entity_poly.pdbx_strand_id
1 'polypeptide(L)'
;MHKSVESPAFSASIEDYALIGDQQSAALVARDGSIDWLCLPRFDSPACFAALLGDEHNGKWRIAPKGAGPCTRRAYRTDSLVLDSEWDTPRARCASPT
;
A
#
# COMPACT_ATOMS: atom_id res chain seq x y z
N MET A 1 18.00 -18.92 11.16
CA MET A 1 17.50 -17.95 12.15
C MET A 1 16.88 -16.78 11.39
N HIS A 2 15.60 -16.89 11.01
CA HIS A 2 14.84 -15.74 10.53
C HIS A 2 14.46 -14.92 11.75
N LYS A 3 15.08 -13.76 11.95
CA LYS A 3 14.57 -12.78 12.92
C LYS A 3 13.33 -12.17 12.28
N SER A 4 12.17 -12.41 12.88
CA SER A 4 10.98 -11.58 12.65
C SER A 4 11.36 -10.16 13.06
N VAL A 5 11.51 -9.28 12.08
CA VAL A 5 11.54 -7.85 12.32
C VAL A 5 10.12 -7.49 12.72
N GLU A 6 9.89 -7.25 14.00
CA GLU A 6 8.64 -6.69 14.49
C GLU A 6 8.63 -5.22 14.06
N SER A 7 7.97 -4.94 12.94
CA SER A 7 7.79 -3.58 12.43
C SER A 7 7.09 -2.75 13.52
N PRO A 8 7.47 -1.48 13.72
CA PRO A 8 6.71 -0.60 14.60
C PRO A 8 5.24 -0.64 14.14
N ALA A 9 4.29 -0.69 15.08
CA ALA A 9 2.86 -0.90 14.85
C ALA A 9 2.16 0.09 13.88
N PHE A 10 2.91 1.03 13.29
CA PHE A 10 2.46 2.05 12.37
C PHE A 10 2.68 1.71 10.89
N SER A 11 3.63 0.82 10.56
CA SER A 11 3.91 0.35 9.20
C SER A 11 3.77 -1.18 9.10
N ALA A 12 3.32 -1.66 7.94
CA ALA A 12 3.16 -3.08 7.69
C ALA A 12 4.53 -3.76 7.50
N SER A 13 4.55 -5.09 7.50
CA SER A 13 5.75 -5.84 7.14
C SER A 13 6.06 -5.64 5.64
N ILE A 14 7.34 -5.71 5.25
CA ILE A 14 7.74 -5.35 3.88
C ILE A 14 7.05 -6.24 2.82
N GLU A 15 6.84 -7.52 3.14
CA GLU A 15 6.12 -8.51 2.32
C GLU A 15 4.63 -8.21 2.13
N ASP A 16 4.08 -7.30 2.93
CA ASP A 16 2.68 -6.89 2.85
C ASP A 16 2.47 -5.76 1.85
N TYR A 17 3.55 -5.15 1.34
CA TYR A 17 3.48 -4.08 0.35
C TYR A 17 3.48 -4.62 -1.09
N ALA A 18 2.75 -3.92 -1.95
CA ALA A 18 2.79 -4.06 -3.40
C ALA A 18 3.32 -2.76 -4.02
N LEU A 19 4.05 -2.87 -5.13
CA LEU A 19 4.61 -1.75 -5.88
C LEU A 19 3.71 -1.41 -7.06
N ILE A 20 3.19 -0.18 -7.11
CA ILE A 20 2.51 0.38 -8.30
C ILE A 20 3.40 1.45 -8.93
N GLY A 21 3.21 1.75 -10.22
CA GLY A 21 3.98 2.80 -10.89
C GLY A 21 3.55 3.08 -12.33
N ASP A 22 3.96 4.24 -12.84
CA ASP A 22 3.54 4.80 -14.13
C ASP A 22 4.72 5.11 -15.07
N GLN A 23 5.86 4.44 -14.86
CA GLN A 23 7.16 4.68 -15.52
C GLN A 23 7.86 6.00 -15.13
N GLN A 24 7.23 6.87 -14.35
CA GLN A 24 7.86 8.10 -13.83
C GLN A 24 8.03 8.05 -12.31
N SER A 25 7.03 7.52 -11.62
CA SER A 25 6.93 7.41 -10.18
C SER A 25 6.58 5.99 -9.76
N ALA A 26 6.73 5.70 -8.47
CA ALA A 26 6.22 4.46 -7.88
C ALA A 26 5.75 4.68 -6.45
N ALA A 27 4.85 3.82 -6.00
CA ALA A 27 4.28 3.85 -4.66
C ALA A 27 4.24 2.44 -4.05
N LEU A 28 4.38 2.35 -2.73
CA LEU A 28 4.19 1.11 -1.98
C LEU A 28 2.84 1.12 -1.28
N VAL A 29 2.01 0.12 -1.61
CA VAL A 29 0.64 -0.04 -1.15
C VAL A 29 0.53 -1.23 -0.20
N ALA A 30 0.15 -0.99 1.05
CA ALA A 30 -0.10 -2.04 2.04
C ALA A 30 -1.41 -2.79 1.75
N ARG A 31 -1.58 -3.97 2.36
CA ARG A 31 -2.82 -4.76 2.21
C ARG A 31 -4.08 -4.05 2.68
N ASP A 32 -4.00 -3.08 3.59
CA ASP A 32 -5.17 -2.34 4.07
C ASP A 32 -5.58 -1.18 3.14
N GLY A 33 -4.87 -1.01 2.01
CA GLY A 33 -5.09 0.06 1.04
C GLY A 33 -4.33 1.35 1.36
N SER A 34 -3.38 1.34 2.30
CA SER A 34 -2.53 2.50 2.57
C SER A 34 -1.37 2.61 1.59
N ILE A 35 -1.09 3.83 1.13
CA ILE A 35 0.10 4.23 0.41
C ILE A 35 1.05 4.84 1.44
N ASP A 36 2.04 4.07 1.86
CA ASP A 36 2.97 4.44 2.94
C ASP A 36 4.30 4.99 2.41
N TRP A 37 4.56 4.78 1.11
CA TRP A 37 5.69 5.36 0.41
C TRP A 37 5.26 5.84 -0.97
N LEU A 38 5.59 7.09 -1.29
CA LEU A 38 5.35 7.68 -2.61
C LEU A 38 6.31 8.83 -2.84
N CYS A 39 7.08 8.77 -3.93
CA CYS A 39 7.94 9.86 -4.38
C CYS A 39 7.33 10.53 -5.59
N LEU A 40 7.13 11.85 -5.53
CA LEU A 40 6.64 12.67 -6.65
C LEU A 40 7.55 13.87 -6.88
N PRO A 41 7.70 14.33 -8.14
CA PRO A 41 7.06 13.80 -9.35
C PRO A 41 7.78 12.57 -9.96
N ARG A 42 8.96 12.21 -9.44
CA ARG A 42 9.79 11.11 -9.94
C ARG A 42 10.10 10.10 -8.84
N PHE A 43 10.44 8.88 -9.23
CA PHE A 43 10.83 7.82 -8.29
C PHE A 43 11.96 8.21 -7.31
N ASP A 44 12.90 9.05 -7.76
CA ASP A 44 14.05 9.54 -7.00
C ASP A 44 13.82 10.89 -6.30
N SER A 45 12.59 11.43 -6.35
CA SER A 45 12.23 12.67 -5.66
C SER A 45 12.09 12.46 -4.15
N PRO A 46 12.12 13.53 -3.33
CA PRO A 46 11.73 13.44 -1.93
C PRO A 46 10.35 12.79 -1.76
N ALA A 47 10.22 11.93 -0.76
CA ALA A 47 9.00 11.18 -0.53
C ALA A 47 7.89 12.12 0.00
N CYS A 48 6.73 12.11 -0.67
CA CYS A 48 5.51 12.77 -0.20
C CYS A 48 4.87 12.01 0.97
N PHE A 49 5.00 10.68 0.97
CA PHE A 49 4.64 9.79 2.08
C PHE A 49 5.86 8.96 2.44
N ALA A 50 6.20 8.88 3.72
CA ALA A 50 7.37 8.17 4.21
C ALA A 50 7.08 7.33 5.47
N ALA A 51 5.81 7.00 5.71
CA ALA A 51 5.38 6.18 6.85
C ALA A 51 6.03 4.79 6.88
N LEU A 52 6.52 4.26 5.74
CA LEU A 52 7.26 2.99 5.70
C LEU A 52 8.50 2.98 6.61
N LEU A 53 9.27 4.08 6.62
CA LEU A 53 10.53 4.19 7.38
C LEU A 53 10.43 5.17 8.57
N GLY A 54 9.31 5.88 8.66
CA GLY A 54 9.08 6.92 9.65
C GLY A 54 8.07 6.52 10.73
N ASP A 55 7.43 7.53 11.30
CA ASP A 55 6.34 7.41 12.26
C ASP A 55 5.01 7.94 11.67
N GLU A 56 3.99 8.06 12.52
CA GLU A 56 2.66 8.54 12.13
C GLU A 56 2.63 9.96 11.54
N HIS A 57 3.67 10.77 11.76
CA HIS A 57 3.82 12.13 11.25
C HIS A 57 4.42 12.15 9.84
N ASN A 58 5.00 11.04 9.36
CA ASN A 58 5.58 10.94 8.02
C ASN A 58 4.56 10.72 6.89
N GLY A 59 3.27 10.72 7.24
CA GLY A 59 2.16 10.77 6.31
C GLY A 59 1.94 9.48 5.53
N LYS A 60 0.67 9.17 5.31
CA LYS A 60 0.21 8.14 4.39
C LYS A 60 -1.15 8.54 3.85
N TRP A 61 -1.53 7.96 2.72
CA TRP A 61 -2.89 8.10 2.20
C TRP A 61 -3.54 6.73 2.10
N ARG A 62 -4.81 6.59 2.50
CA ARG A 62 -5.48 5.29 2.51
C ARG A 62 -6.79 5.34 1.73
N ILE A 63 -6.95 4.40 0.81
CA ILE A 63 -8.21 4.15 0.09
C ILE A 63 -8.66 2.73 0.42
N ALA A 64 -9.72 2.63 1.21
CA ALA A 64 -10.34 1.35 1.57
C ALA A 64 -11.79 1.56 1.97
N PRO A 65 -12.64 0.52 1.92
CA PRO A 65 -13.97 0.58 2.51
C PRO A 65 -13.89 0.94 4.00
N LYS A 66 -14.83 1.77 4.46
CA LYS A 66 -14.85 2.24 5.85
C LYS A 66 -14.96 1.06 6.83
N GLY A 67 -14.03 0.99 7.78
CA GLY A 67 -13.98 -0.06 8.79
C GLY A 67 -13.46 -1.41 8.29
N ALA A 68 -12.97 -1.49 7.04
CA ALA A 68 -12.33 -2.69 6.54
C ALA A 68 -10.91 -2.85 7.11
N GLY A 69 -10.53 -4.11 7.35
CA GLY A 69 -9.15 -4.51 7.58
C GLY A 69 -8.37 -4.67 6.27
N PRO A 70 -7.37 -5.57 6.24
CA PRO A 70 -6.68 -5.96 5.00
C PRO A 70 -7.65 -6.41 3.90
N CYS A 71 -7.28 -6.18 2.65
CA CYS A 71 -7.99 -6.72 1.48
C CYS A 71 -8.09 -8.24 1.55
N THR A 72 -9.22 -8.78 1.07
CA THR A 72 -9.47 -10.21 1.01
C THR A 72 -8.77 -10.85 -0.19
N ARG A 73 -8.60 -10.08 -1.27
CA ARG A 73 -7.88 -10.47 -2.48
C ARG A 73 -7.09 -9.28 -3.02
N ARG A 74 -5.94 -9.58 -3.59
CA ARG A 74 -5.18 -8.63 -4.42
C ARG A 74 -4.52 -9.35 -5.57
N ALA A 75 -4.40 -8.67 -6.70
CA ALA A 75 -3.65 -9.16 -7.84
C ALA A 75 -3.18 -7.98 -8.70
N TYR A 76 -2.01 -8.11 -9.31
CA TYR A 76 -1.67 -7.25 -10.44
C TYR A 76 -2.49 -7.66 -11.65
N ARG A 77 -2.96 -6.67 -12.41
CA ARG A 77 -3.47 -6.95 -13.75
C ARG A 77 -2.33 -7.46 -14.62
N THR A 78 -2.65 -8.41 -15.50
CA THR A 78 -1.70 -9.06 -16.40
C THR A 78 -0.82 -8.03 -17.11
N ASP A 79 0.49 -8.26 -17.06
CA ASP A 79 1.52 -7.45 -17.70
C ASP A 79 1.49 -5.95 -17.35
N SER A 80 1.10 -5.61 -16.11
CA SER A 80 1.02 -4.22 -15.66
C SER A 80 1.45 -4.04 -14.20
N LEU A 81 1.72 -2.78 -13.83
CA LEU A 81 1.89 -2.33 -12.44
C LEU A 81 0.59 -1.76 -11.85
N VAL A 82 -0.57 -2.16 -12.37
CA VAL A 82 -1.87 -1.80 -11.82
C VAL A 82 -2.29 -2.87 -10.82
N LEU A 83 -2.60 -2.47 -9.59
CA LEU A 83 -2.99 -3.36 -8.51
C LEU A 83 -4.50 -3.31 -8.29
N ASP A 84 -5.19 -4.43 -8.49
CA ASP A 84 -6.56 -4.57 -8.01
C ASP A 84 -6.55 -5.01 -6.55
N SER A 85 -7.20 -4.23 -5.69
CA SER A 85 -7.44 -4.57 -4.28
C SER A 85 -8.94 -4.77 -4.05
N GLU A 86 -9.31 -5.93 -3.51
CA GLU A 86 -10.72 -6.31 -3.27
C GLU A 86 -10.98 -6.58 -1.80
N TRP A 87 -12.17 -6.17 -1.34
CA TRP A 87 -12.68 -6.45 -0.01
C TRP A 87 -14.06 -7.08 -0.10
N ASP A 88 -14.22 -8.23 0.56
CA ASP A 88 -15.54 -8.78 0.87
C ASP A 88 -16.00 -8.19 2.20
N THR A 89 -16.99 -7.31 2.17
CA THR A 89 -17.64 -6.80 3.38
C THR A 89 -18.97 -7.52 3.60
N PRO A 90 -19.52 -7.53 4.83
CA PRO A 90 -20.84 -8.13 5.08
C PRO A 90 -21.98 -7.55 4.22
N ARG A 91 -21.81 -6.34 3.67
CA ARG A 91 -22.82 -5.67 2.84
C ARG A 91 -22.60 -5.85 1.34
N ALA A 92 -21.36 -5.84 0.90
CA ALA A 92 -21.01 -5.83 -0.53
C ALA A 92 -19.54 -6.22 -0.74
N ARG A 93 -19.20 -6.53 -2.00
CA ARG A 93 -17.81 -6.54 -2.46
C ARG A 93 -17.43 -5.17 -2.99
N CYS A 94 -16.26 -4.69 -2.61
CA CYS A 94 -15.68 -3.43 -3.09
C CYS A 94 -14.33 -3.73 -3.73
N ALA A 95 -14.10 -3.21 -4.94
CA ALA A 95 -12.82 -3.31 -5.63
C ALA A 95 -12.29 -1.91 -5.92
N SER A 96 -10.99 -1.72 -5.75
CA SER A 96 -10.29 -0.48 -6.11
C SER A 96 -9.08 -0.82 -6.97
N PRO A 97 -9.04 -0.38 -8.24
CA PRO A 97 -7.80 -0.35 -9.00
C PRO A 97 -6.95 0.80 -8.49
N THR A 98 -5.67 0.51 -8.22
CA THR A 98 -4.67 1.50 -7.79
C THR A 98 -3.46 1.45 -8.70
#